data_AF-K1Y3N8-F1
#
_entry.id   AF-K1Y3N8-F1
#
_cell.length_a   1.000
_cell.length_b   1.000
_cell.length_c   1.000
_cell.angle_alpha   90.00
_cell.angle_beta   90.00
_cell.angle_gamma   90.00
#
_symmetry.space_group_name_H-M   'P 1'
#
loop_
_entity.id
_entity.type
_entity.pdbx_description
1 polymer ?
#
loop_
_entity_poly.entity_id
_entity_poly.type
_entity_poly.pdbx_seq_one_letter_code
_entity_poly.pdbx_strand_id
1 'polypeptide(L)'
;MNNPVNANSRFCYFIAISTAVVTLITLFIAVFTPPLSGPFCEGSCFSYPYSDIASRFPRDYYWMFPSMLLSLLYLVLMVCVHHFADAGKKIFSQIGVSIAIIATMIIIVDYFVQVSVVQPSIINGETEGIALISQYNPHGVFIAMEEIGYFLMCISL
;
A
#
# COMPACT_ATOMS: atom_id res chain seq x y z
N MET A 1 11.60 28.37 26.50
CA MET A 1 10.39 28.59 25.68
C MET A 1 10.51 27.71 24.44
N ASN A 2 9.71 26.64 24.33
CA ASN A 2 9.71 25.79 23.13
C ASN A 2 9.02 26.55 22.00
N ASN A 3 9.78 26.99 21.01
CA ASN A 3 9.26 27.67 19.83
C ASN A 3 8.41 26.65 19.04
N PRO A 4 7.10 26.86 18.81
CA PRO A 4 6.21 25.87 18.17
C PRO A 4 6.70 25.42 16.79
N VAL A 5 7.39 26.29 16.06
CA VAL A 5 8.03 25.98 14.77
C VAL A 5 9.07 24.85 14.90
N ASN A 6 9.84 24.83 15.99
CA ASN A 6 10.85 23.81 16.24
C ASN A 6 10.22 22.45 16.59
N ALA A 7 9.04 22.45 17.24
CA ALA A 7 8.33 21.22 17.56
C ALA A 7 7.76 20.54 16.30
N ASN A 8 7.13 21.31 15.41
CA ASN A 8 6.59 20.80 14.15
C ASN A 8 7.70 20.26 13.22
N SER A 9 8.84 20.97 13.14
CA SER A 9 9.99 20.52 12.36
C SER A 9 10.55 19.19 12.85
N ARG A 10 10.70 19.01 14.16
CA ARG A 10 11.14 17.73 14.75
C ARG A 10 10.16 16.60 14.46
N PHE A 11 8.86 16.84 14.62
CA PHE A 11 7.84 15.84 14.31
C PHE A 11 7.93 15.39 12.84
N CYS A 12 7.94 16.33 11.90
CA CYS A 12 8.02 16.02 10.48
C CYS A 12 9.34 15.34 10.09
N TYR A 13 10.45 15.67 10.74
CA TYR A 13 11.72 14.97 10.58
C TYR A 13 11.63 13.48 10.99
N PHE A 14 11.01 13.18 12.15
CA PHE A 14 10.81 11.80 12.57
C PHE A 14 9.83 11.04 11.67
N ILE A 15 8.78 11.71 11.16
CA ILE A 15 7.89 11.11 10.16
C ILE A 15 8.67 10.73 8.91
N ALA A 16 9.49 11.64 8.36
CA ALA A 16 10.30 11.35 7.18
C ALA A 16 11.26 10.15 7.38
N ILE A 17 11.94 10.08 8.53
CA ILE A 17 12.78 8.93 8.88
C ILE A 17 11.94 7.65 8.98
N SER A 18 10.80 7.72 9.66
CA SER A 18 9.94 6.55 9.86
C SER A 18 9.41 6.03 8.53
N THR A 19 8.96 6.93 7.64
CA THR A 19 8.54 6.58 6.28
C THR A 19 9.67 5.86 5.55
N ALA A 20 10.89 6.41 5.54
CA ALA A 20 12.02 5.79 4.85
C ALA A 20 12.37 4.40 5.42
N VAL A 21 12.39 4.25 6.75
CA VAL A 21 12.68 2.96 7.41
C VAL A 21 11.61 1.93 7.06
N VAL A 22 10.32 2.29 7.17
CA VAL A 22 9.22 1.38 6.85
C VAL A 22 9.22 1.03 5.36
N THR A 23 9.51 1.97 4.46
CA THR A 23 9.69 1.68 3.02
C THR A 23 10.76 0.62 2.79
N LEU A 24 11.92 0.75 3.42
CA LEU A 24 13.00 -0.23 3.27
C LEU A 24 12.60 -1.62 3.81
N ILE A 25 11.88 -1.68 4.93
CA ILE A 25 11.37 -2.93 5.49
C ILE A 25 10.35 -3.56 4.53
N THR A 26 9.37 -2.79 4.06
CA THR A 26 8.33 -3.26 3.13
C THR A 26 8.96 -3.76 1.83
N LEU A 27 9.87 -2.98 1.23
CA LEU A 27 10.58 -3.35 0.02
C LEU A 27 11.40 -4.63 0.21
N PHE A 28 12.12 -4.73 1.32
CA PHE A 28 12.90 -5.93 1.64
C PHE A 28 11.99 -7.17 1.67
N ILE A 29 10.85 -7.12 2.37
CA ILE A 29 9.91 -8.25 2.42
C ILE A 29 9.33 -8.54 1.02
N ALA A 30 8.93 -7.50 0.28
CA ALA A 30 8.32 -7.63 -1.05
C ALA A 30 9.26 -8.23 -2.10
N VAL A 31 10.57 -7.97 -2.02
CA VAL A 31 11.56 -8.59 -2.93
C VAL A 31 11.66 -10.10 -2.72
N PHE A 32 11.35 -10.61 -1.51
CA PHE A 32 11.32 -12.04 -1.22
C PHE A 32 9.97 -12.73 -1.51
N THR A 33 8.99 -12.02 -2.06
CA THR A 33 7.73 -12.59 -2.56
C THR A 33 7.78 -12.67 -4.09
N PRO A 34 8.28 -13.78 -4.66
CA PRO A 34 8.39 -13.92 -6.11
C PRO A 34 7.00 -13.96 -6.78
N PRO A 35 6.91 -13.61 -8.07
CA PRO A 35 5.67 -13.74 -8.82
C PRO A 35 5.27 -15.21 -8.94
N LEU A 36 4.11 -15.57 -8.38
CA LEU A 36 3.56 -16.93 -8.39
C LEU A 36 2.36 -17.07 -9.33
N SER A 37 2.03 -16.03 -10.08
CA SER A 37 1.01 -16.02 -11.14
C SER A 37 1.35 -14.97 -12.20
N GLY A 38 0.64 -14.99 -13.32
CA GLY A 38 0.82 -14.03 -14.41
C GLY A 38 2.07 -14.25 -15.28
N PRO A 39 2.39 -13.28 -16.17
CA PRO A 39 3.40 -13.44 -17.21
C PRO A 39 4.83 -13.63 -16.69
N PHE A 40 5.09 -13.18 -15.47
CA PHE A 40 6.43 -13.22 -14.84
C PHE A 40 6.64 -14.45 -13.95
N CYS A 41 5.69 -15.37 -13.89
CA CYS A 41 5.85 -16.59 -13.13
C CYS A 41 6.70 -17.62 -13.91
N GLU A 42 7.83 -18.03 -13.34
CA GLU A 42 8.81 -18.91 -13.99
C GLU A 42 8.63 -20.41 -13.67
N GLY A 43 7.76 -20.77 -12.72
CA GLY A 43 7.50 -22.17 -12.37
C GLY A 43 6.39 -22.38 -11.34
N SER A 44 5.70 -23.54 -11.41
CA SER A 44 4.59 -23.92 -10.51
C SER A 44 3.56 -22.80 -10.29
N CYS A 45 3.16 -22.14 -11.38
CA CYS A 45 2.28 -20.98 -11.34
C CYS A 45 0.87 -21.36 -10.91
N PHE A 46 0.26 -20.53 -10.08
CA PHE A 46 -1.16 -20.67 -9.79
C PHE A 46 -1.96 -20.25 -11.02
N SER A 47 -2.90 -21.10 -11.41
CA SER A 47 -3.84 -20.83 -12.49
C SER A 47 -5.18 -20.38 -11.92
N TYR A 48 -5.93 -19.63 -12.72
CA TYR A 48 -7.34 -19.35 -12.44
C TYR A 48 -8.09 -20.67 -12.15
N PRO A 49 -8.94 -20.76 -11.11
CA PRO A 49 -9.46 -19.66 -10.26
C PRO A 49 -8.65 -19.39 -8.97
N TYR A 50 -7.41 -19.88 -8.87
CA TYR A 50 -6.52 -19.66 -7.72
C TYR A 50 -7.02 -20.28 -6.41
N SER A 51 -7.69 -21.44 -6.45
CA SER A 51 -8.16 -22.16 -5.26
C SER A 51 -7.04 -22.68 -4.36
N ASP A 52 -5.88 -22.97 -4.93
CA ASP A 52 -4.81 -23.73 -4.26
C ASP A 52 -3.77 -22.83 -3.58
N ILE A 53 -4.05 -21.52 -3.49
CA ILE A 53 -3.17 -20.52 -2.89
C ILE A 53 -3.17 -20.56 -1.35
N ALA A 54 -4.04 -21.39 -0.73
CA ALA A 54 -4.09 -21.59 0.73
C ALA A 54 -2.72 -21.91 1.34
N SER A 55 -1.88 -22.67 0.61
CA SER A 55 -0.53 -23.05 1.02
C SER A 55 0.45 -21.88 1.16
N ARG A 56 0.14 -20.72 0.56
CA ARG A 56 0.95 -19.51 0.59
C ARG A 56 0.55 -18.54 1.69
N PHE A 57 -0.61 -18.76 2.30
CA PHE A 57 -1.00 -17.99 3.46
C PHE A 57 -0.20 -18.42 4.71
N PRO A 58 0.14 -17.47 5.59
CA PRO A 58 0.01 -16.00 5.46
C PRO A 58 1.26 -15.33 4.84
N ARG A 59 2.26 -16.11 4.41
CA ARG A 59 3.58 -15.62 4.02
C ARG A 59 3.50 -14.50 2.98
N ASP A 60 2.73 -14.73 1.92
CA ASP A 60 2.68 -13.83 0.76
C ASP A 60 1.82 -12.57 1.02
N TYR A 61 1.30 -12.43 2.24
CA TYR A 61 0.48 -11.29 2.70
C TYR A 61 1.20 -10.47 3.77
N TYR A 62 2.32 -10.94 4.31
CA TYR A 62 3.02 -10.26 5.40
C TYR A 62 3.52 -8.85 5.03
N TRP A 63 3.87 -8.63 3.77
CA TRP A 63 4.33 -7.34 3.28
C TRP A 63 3.21 -6.28 3.24
N MET A 64 1.94 -6.69 3.19
CA MET A 64 0.80 -5.77 3.14
C MET A 64 0.61 -5.00 4.45
N PHE A 65 0.94 -5.61 5.61
CA PHE A 65 0.84 -4.93 6.92
C PHE A 65 1.78 -3.71 7.05
N PRO A 66 3.11 -3.83 6.83
CA PRO A 66 3.98 -2.67 6.84
C PRO A 66 3.69 -1.73 5.66
N SER A 67 3.14 -2.21 4.54
CA SER A 67 2.72 -1.35 3.44
C SER A 67 1.52 -0.46 3.80
N MET A 68 0.50 -0.99 4.50
CA MET A 68 -0.60 -0.17 5.02
C MET A 68 -0.11 0.91 6.00
N LEU A 69 0.82 0.55 6.89
CA LEU A 69 1.45 1.52 7.79
C LEU A 69 2.24 2.58 7.00
N LEU A 70 2.96 2.16 5.94
CA LEU A 70 3.69 3.05 5.06
C LEU A 70 2.76 4.05 4.37
N SER A 71 1.60 3.62 3.86
CA SER A 71 0.62 4.51 3.23
C SER A 71 0.11 5.59 4.20
N LEU A 72 -0.09 5.25 5.48
CA LEU A 72 -0.43 6.24 6.51
C LEU A 72 0.71 7.21 6.78
N LEU A 73 1.95 6.70 6.94
CA LEU A 73 3.13 7.53 7.16
C LEU A 73 3.39 8.47 5.97
N TYR A 74 3.17 8.00 4.75
CA TYR A 74 3.21 8.78 3.53
C TYR A 74 2.21 9.93 3.56
N LEU A 75 0.94 9.68 3.92
CA LEU A 75 -0.06 10.74 4.01
C LEU A 75 0.35 11.82 5.04
N VAL A 76 0.86 11.40 6.21
CA VAL A 76 1.37 12.34 7.22
C VAL A 76 2.57 13.11 6.70
N LEU A 77 3.46 12.47 5.94
CA LEU A 77 4.58 13.13 5.27
C LEU A 77 4.10 14.19 4.28
N MET A 78 3.06 13.91 3.48
CA MET A 78 2.48 14.89 2.55
C MET A 78 1.88 16.10 3.27
N VAL A 79 1.24 15.89 4.43
CA VAL A 79 0.77 16.98 5.29
C VAL A 79 1.95 17.82 5.82
N CYS A 80 3.05 17.17 6.21
CA CYS A 80 4.28 17.86 6.60
C CYS A 80 4.88 18.69 5.45
N VAL A 81 4.94 18.15 4.23
CA VAL A 81 5.39 18.88 3.04
C VAL A 81 4.50 20.09 2.79
N HIS A 82 3.18 19.92 2.84
CA HIS A 82 2.23 21.03 2.72
C HIS A 82 2.45 22.09 3.81
N HIS A 83 2.72 21.70 5.06
CA HIS A 83 2.97 22.64 6.16
C HIS A 83 4.13 23.58 5.86
N PHE A 84 5.24 23.06 5.31
CA PHE A 84 6.44 23.82 4.98
C PHE A 84 6.44 24.46 3.58
N ALA A 85 5.41 24.23 2.76
CA ALA A 85 5.30 24.85 1.44
C ALA A 85 5.18 26.39 1.53
N ASP A 86 5.84 27.10 0.60
CA ASP A 86 5.74 28.55 0.46
C ASP A 86 4.29 29.00 0.23
N ALA A 87 3.94 30.22 0.67
CA ALA A 87 2.58 30.77 0.56
C ALA A 87 2.00 30.67 -0.88
N GLY A 88 2.81 30.96 -1.91
CA GLY A 88 2.39 30.86 -3.31
C GLY A 88 2.17 29.44 -3.83
N LYS A 89 2.67 28.42 -3.13
CA LYS A 89 2.56 26.99 -3.51
C LYS A 89 1.54 26.23 -2.65
N LYS A 90 0.87 26.90 -1.70
CA LYS A 90 -0.09 26.27 -0.79
C LYS A 90 -1.25 25.59 -1.52
N ILE A 91 -1.75 26.20 -2.60
CA ILE A 91 -2.83 25.59 -3.39
C ILE A 91 -2.40 24.29 -4.06
N PHE A 92 -1.22 24.26 -4.67
CA PHE A 92 -0.70 23.05 -5.32
C PHE A 92 -0.39 21.94 -4.32
N SER A 93 0.25 22.28 -3.20
CA SER A 93 0.51 21.29 -2.14
C SER A 93 -0.78 20.79 -1.48
N GLN A 94 -1.83 21.61 -1.38
CA GLN A 94 -3.15 21.16 -0.90
C GLN A 94 -3.84 20.20 -1.88
N ILE A 95 -3.69 20.45 -3.19
CA ILE A 95 -4.16 19.51 -4.23
C ILE A 95 -3.40 18.19 -4.10
N GLY A 96 -2.07 18.24 -3.94
CA GLY A 96 -1.24 17.06 -3.70
C GLY A 96 -1.70 16.25 -2.47
N VAL A 97 -1.93 16.92 -1.33
CA VAL A 97 -2.48 16.26 -0.12
C VAL A 97 -3.85 15.65 -0.38
N SER A 98 -4.73 16.33 -1.12
CA SER A 98 -6.07 15.80 -1.44
C SER A 98 -5.98 14.51 -2.28
N ILE A 99 -5.09 14.46 -3.26
CA ILE A 99 -4.85 13.27 -4.08
C ILE A 99 -4.19 12.17 -3.25
N ALA A 100 -3.25 12.52 -2.37
CA ALA A 100 -2.59 11.58 -1.46
C ALA A 100 -3.58 10.89 -0.51
N ILE A 101 -4.63 11.60 -0.05
CA ILE A 101 -5.71 11.01 0.76
C ILE A 101 -6.44 9.92 -0.03
N ILE A 102 -6.79 10.20 -1.29
CA ILE A 102 -7.48 9.24 -2.16
C ILE A 102 -6.60 8.00 -2.39
N ALA A 103 -5.33 8.22 -2.76
CA ALA A 103 -4.36 7.14 -2.95
C ALA A 103 -4.21 6.26 -1.71
N THR A 104 -4.04 6.90 -0.54
CA THR A 104 -3.87 6.21 0.75
C THR A 104 -5.10 5.38 1.11
N MET A 105 -6.31 5.92 0.90
CA MET A 105 -7.55 5.20 1.14
C MET A 105 -7.65 3.96 0.25
N ILE A 106 -7.38 4.09 -1.05
CA ILE A 106 -7.46 2.98 -2.01
C ILE A 106 -6.52 1.86 -1.57
N ILE A 107 -5.22 2.16 -1.33
CA ILE A 107 -4.23 1.15 -0.95
C ILE A 107 -4.57 0.46 0.37
N ILE A 108 -5.01 1.22 1.39
CA ILE A 108 -5.37 0.63 2.69
C ILE A 108 -6.57 -0.30 2.54
N VAL A 109 -7.63 0.12 1.85
CA VAL A 109 -8.83 -0.71 1.66
C VAL A 109 -8.48 -1.97 0.87
N ASP A 110 -7.71 -1.84 -0.20
CA ASP A 110 -7.34 -2.95 -1.07
C ASP A 110 -6.52 -4.03 -0.33
N TYR A 111 -5.51 -3.61 0.43
CA TYR A 111 -4.71 -4.51 1.26
C TYR A 111 -5.48 -5.07 2.46
N PHE A 112 -6.38 -4.28 3.04
CA PHE A 112 -7.21 -4.77 4.12
C PHE A 112 -8.19 -5.85 3.64
N VAL A 113 -8.74 -5.74 2.44
CA VAL A 113 -9.60 -6.78 1.82
C VAL A 113 -8.83 -8.09 1.64
N GLN A 114 -7.56 -8.04 1.24
CA GLN A 114 -6.73 -9.25 1.13
C GLN A 114 -6.64 -10.02 2.45
N VAL A 115 -6.37 -9.33 3.54
CA VAL A 115 -6.15 -9.96 4.84
C VAL A 115 -7.44 -10.28 5.59
N SER A 116 -8.54 -9.54 5.33
CA SER A 116 -9.80 -9.67 6.08
C SER A 116 -10.90 -10.44 5.35
N VAL A 117 -10.84 -10.53 4.02
CA VAL A 117 -11.84 -11.22 3.20
C VAL A 117 -11.23 -12.41 2.47
N VAL A 118 -10.17 -12.19 1.69
CA VAL A 118 -9.56 -13.25 0.87
C VAL A 118 -8.96 -14.34 1.75
N GLN A 119 -8.21 -13.98 2.79
CA GLN A 119 -7.60 -14.95 3.70
C GLN A 119 -8.64 -15.85 4.41
N PRO A 120 -9.65 -15.32 5.13
CA PRO A 120 -10.60 -16.18 5.85
C PRO A 120 -11.40 -17.07 4.90
N SER A 121 -11.84 -16.55 3.76
CA SER A 121 -12.66 -17.31 2.83
C SER A 121 -11.89 -18.48 2.20
N ILE A 122 -10.57 -18.37 1.98
CA ILE A 122 -9.75 -19.49 1.51
C ILE A 122 -9.58 -20.56 2.59
N ILE A 123 -9.41 -20.17 3.85
CA ILE A 123 -9.32 -21.11 5.00
C ILE A 123 -10.63 -21.88 5.17
N ASN A 124 -11.78 -21.23 4.91
CA ASN A 124 -13.11 -21.84 5.01
C ASN A 124 -13.54 -22.58 3.73
N GLY A 125 -12.75 -22.54 2.66
CA GLY A 125 -13.11 -23.15 1.36
C GLY A 125 -14.19 -22.38 0.58
N GLU A 126 -14.47 -21.14 0.93
CA GLU A 126 -15.48 -20.25 0.33
C GLU A 126 -14.95 -19.58 -0.94
N THR A 127 -14.51 -20.34 -1.95
CA THR A 127 -13.76 -19.81 -3.10
C THR A 127 -14.57 -19.02 -4.13
N GLU A 128 -15.89 -18.94 -3.97
CA GLU A 128 -16.77 -18.26 -4.93
C GLU A 128 -16.49 -16.75 -4.95
N GLY A 129 -16.24 -16.19 -6.15
CA GLY A 129 -15.99 -14.75 -6.33
C GLY A 129 -14.62 -14.26 -5.86
N ILE A 130 -13.89 -15.00 -5.01
CA ILE A 130 -12.56 -14.60 -4.50
C ILE A 130 -11.56 -14.33 -5.63
N ALA A 131 -11.63 -15.11 -6.71
CA ALA A 131 -10.68 -15.00 -7.82
C ALA A 131 -10.60 -13.57 -8.39
N LEU A 132 -11.70 -12.79 -8.39
CA LEU A 132 -11.69 -11.42 -8.90
C LEU A 132 -10.97 -10.45 -7.95
N ILE A 133 -11.05 -10.69 -6.64
CA ILE A 133 -10.47 -9.82 -5.62
C ILE A 133 -9.14 -10.36 -5.08
N SER A 134 -8.59 -11.47 -5.57
CA SER A 134 -7.33 -12.04 -5.08
C SER A 134 -6.12 -11.36 -5.71
N GLN A 135 -5.06 -11.11 -4.92
CA GLN A 135 -3.77 -10.64 -5.43
C GLN A 135 -3.13 -11.57 -6.47
N TYR A 136 -3.52 -12.85 -6.48
CA TYR A 136 -2.99 -13.83 -7.44
C TYR A 136 -3.61 -13.69 -8.82
N ASN A 137 -4.68 -12.91 -8.99
CA ASN A 137 -5.28 -12.69 -10.29
C ASN A 137 -4.66 -11.46 -10.98
N PRO A 138 -3.86 -11.63 -12.05
CA PRO A 138 -3.27 -10.51 -12.78
C PRO A 138 -4.31 -9.60 -13.45
N HIS A 139 -5.54 -10.08 -13.61
CA HIS A 139 -6.68 -9.34 -14.15
C HIS A 139 -7.73 -9.05 -13.06
N GLY A 140 -7.34 -9.19 -11.80
CA GLY A 140 -8.22 -8.96 -10.65
C GLY A 140 -8.46 -7.48 -10.38
N VAL A 141 -9.58 -7.20 -9.72
CA VAL A 141 -9.91 -5.87 -9.19
C VAL A 141 -8.83 -5.39 -8.21
N PHE A 142 -8.22 -6.30 -7.45
CA PHE A 142 -7.11 -5.99 -6.55
C PHE A 142 -5.97 -5.28 -7.28
N ILE A 143 -5.39 -5.92 -8.31
CA ILE A 143 -4.27 -5.34 -9.05
C ILE A 143 -4.65 -4.00 -9.70
N ALA A 144 -5.87 -3.90 -10.26
CA ALA A 144 -6.34 -2.64 -10.83
C ALA A 144 -6.47 -1.51 -9.79
N MET A 145 -6.94 -1.82 -8.58
CA MET A 145 -7.04 -0.86 -7.47
C MET A 145 -5.66 -0.48 -6.92
N GLU A 146 -4.76 -1.44 -6.79
CA GLU A 146 -3.39 -1.21 -6.39
C GLU A 146 -2.66 -0.27 -7.36
N GLU A 147 -2.76 -0.56 -8.67
CA GLU A 147 -2.13 0.24 -9.73
C GLU A 147 -2.62 1.69 -9.72
N ILE A 148 -3.94 1.93 -9.65
CA ILE A 148 -4.48 3.29 -9.59
C ILE A 148 -4.10 4.00 -8.28
N GLY A 149 -4.03 3.26 -7.16
CA GLY A 149 -3.57 3.78 -5.88
C GLY A 149 -2.13 4.33 -5.96
N TYR A 150 -1.20 3.52 -6.47
CA TYR A 150 0.20 3.95 -6.66
C TYR A 150 0.35 5.03 -7.74
N PHE A 151 -0.44 4.97 -8.81
CA PHE A 151 -0.45 6.01 -9.83
C PHE A 151 -0.86 7.38 -9.25
N LEU A 152 -1.92 7.42 -8.44
CA LEU A 152 -2.35 8.62 -7.73
C LEU A 152 -1.29 9.09 -6.72
N MET A 153 -0.61 8.16 -6.04
CA MET A 153 0.51 8.47 -5.13
C MET A 153 1.62 9.22 -5.87
N CYS A 154 2.00 8.78 -7.07
CA CYS A 154 2.97 9.47 -7.92
C CYS A 154 2.51 10.86 -8.35
N ILE A 155 1.22 11.05 -8.67
CA ILE A 155 0.66 12.35 -9.07
C ILE A 155 0.62 13.34 -7.89
N SER A 156 0.45 12.85 -6.66
CA SER A 156 0.34 13.73 -5.49
C SER A 156 1.65 14.38 -5.05
N LEU A 157 2.80 13.83 -5.45
CA LEU A 157 4.15 14.34 -5.14
C LEU A 157 4.53 15.55 -5.99
#